data_AF-A0A8E0S567-F1
#
_entry.id   AF-A0A8E0S567-F1
#
_cell.length_a   1.000
_cell.length_b   1.000
_cell.length_c   1.000
_cell.angle_alpha   90.00
_cell.angle_beta   90.00
_cell.angle_gamma   90.00
#
_symmetry.space_group_name_H-M   'P 1'
#
loop_
_entity.id
_entity.type
_entity.pdbx_description
1 polymer ?
#
loop_
_entity_poly.entity_id
_entity_poly.type
_entity_poly.pdbx_seq_one_letter_code
_entity_poly.pdbx_strand_id
1 'polypeptide(L)'
;MNVPLDQMNYVICGLISFVLGHLMRGRFGPSKITPQLRALVETRFLILLLSFCFGSQISVLLIQSTVAYVMLLLLPQFRLTAILFTVWSTFYVTLVYLCRKQYGYGGYTLDISGPVTVRTQRLSSLVFNLADGARIRRLR
;
A
#
# COMPACT_ATOMS: atom_id res chain seq x y z
N MET A 1 26.64 -5.69 18.59
CA MET A 1 25.36 -6.10 17.98
C MET A 1 24.81 -4.89 17.23
N ASN A 2 25.25 -4.66 15.98
CA ASN A 2 24.83 -3.49 15.20
C ASN A 2 23.50 -3.83 14.51
N VAL A 3 22.39 -3.40 15.10
CA VAL A 3 21.09 -3.47 14.43
C VAL A 3 21.14 -2.53 13.23
N PRO A 4 20.74 -2.98 12.03
CA PRO A 4 20.71 -2.12 10.85
C PRO A 4 19.79 -0.92 11.10
N LEU A 5 20.28 0.28 10.78
CA LEU A 5 19.60 1.56 11.01
C LEU A 5 18.16 1.57 10.47
N ASP A 6 17.96 0.94 9.31
CA ASP A 6 16.67 0.83 8.63
C ASP A 6 15.61 0.11 9.48
N GLN A 7 16.01 -0.91 10.24
CA GLN A 7 15.11 -1.69 11.08
C GLN A 7 14.68 -0.89 12.32
N MET A 8 15.58 -0.07 12.88
CA MET A 8 15.23 0.85 13.97
C MET A 8 14.27 1.95 13.48
N ASN A 9 14.54 2.52 12.31
CA ASN A 9 13.65 3.51 11.69
C ASN A 9 12.26 2.94 11.44
N TYR A 10 12.17 1.68 10.98
CA TYR A 10 10.89 0.99 10.79
C TYR A 10 10.09 0.87 12.09
N VAL A 11 10.71 0.43 13.19
CA VAL A 11 10.04 0.27 14.49
C VAL A 11 9.59 1.63 15.04
N ILE A 12 10.46 2.64 14.99
CA ILE A 12 10.14 3.99 15.47
C ILE A 12 9.00 4.59 14.65
N CYS A 13 9.04 4.51 13.31
CA CYS A 13 7.94 4.93 12.45
C CYS A 13 6.64 4.16 12.75
N GLY A 14 6.72 2.87 13.05
CA GLY A 14 5.56 2.06 13.44
C GLY A 14 4.89 2.56 14.72
N LEU A 15 5.69 2.87 15.75
CA LEU A 15 5.19 3.43 17.02
C LEU A 15 4.57 4.82 16.81
N ILE A 16 5.24 5.70 16.05
CA ILE A 16 4.70 7.03 15.71
C ILE A 16 3.39 6.91 14.94
N SER A 17 3.33 6.00 13.96
CA SER A 17 2.12 5.74 13.17
C SER A 17 0.95 5.27 14.05
N PHE A 18 1.22 4.42 15.04
CA PHE A 18 0.20 3.95 15.99
C PHE A 18 -0.35 5.11 16.85
N VAL A 19 0.53 5.94 17.40
CA VAL A 19 0.14 7.12 18.20
C VAL A 19 -0.64 8.12 17.35
N LEU A 20 -0.17 8.42 16.13
CA LEU A 20 -0.86 9.29 15.19
C LEU A 20 -2.24 8.73 14.82
N GLY A 21 -2.36 7.43 14.58
CA GLY A 21 -3.64 6.78 14.32
C GLY A 21 -4.62 6.92 15.48
N HIS A 22 -4.14 6.77 16.72
CA HIS A 22 -4.97 7.00 17.89
C HIS A 22 -5.39 8.48 18.03
N LEU A 23 -4.46 9.41 17.82
CA LEU A 23 -4.71 10.85 17.88
C LEU A 23 -5.72 11.28 16.79
N MET A 24 -5.58 10.76 15.58
CA MET A 24 -6.51 11.01 14.47
C MET A 24 -7.91 10.51 14.82
N ARG A 25 -8.04 9.32 15.42
CA ARG A 25 -9.34 8.79 15.86
C ARG A 25 -10.00 9.66 16.93
N GLY A 26 -9.22 10.24 17.85
CA GLY A 26 -9.74 11.12 18.91
C GLY A 26 -10.07 12.53 18.45
N ARG A 27 -9.25 13.13 17.58
CA ARG A 27 -9.38 14.53 17.14
C ARG A 27 -10.24 14.72 15.89
N PHE A 28 -10.26 13.73 14.99
CA PHE A 28 -10.95 13.80 13.69
C PHE A 28 -12.17 12.87 13.66
N GLY A 29 -13.07 13.05 14.64
CA GLY A 29 -14.33 12.32 14.70
C GLY A 29 -15.21 12.57 13.46
N PRO A 30 -16.00 11.58 13.01
CA PRO A 30 -16.76 11.62 11.74
C PRO A 30 -17.79 12.76 11.64
N SER A 31 -18.09 13.42 12.76
CA SER A 31 -19.06 14.51 12.83
C SER A 31 -18.45 15.91 12.66
N LYS A 32 -17.12 16.08 12.74
CA LYS A 32 -16.49 17.42 12.78
C LYS A 32 -15.74 17.81 11.51
N ILE A 33 -15.31 16.86 10.69
CA ILE A 33 -14.38 17.11 9.58
C ILE A 33 -14.83 16.38 8.32
N THR A 34 -14.65 17.02 7.16
CA THR A 34 -14.98 16.42 5.86
C THR A 34 -14.11 15.18 5.59
N PRO A 35 -14.68 14.10 5.01
CA PRO A 35 -13.95 12.86 4.76
C PRO A 35 -12.73 13.07 3.85
N GLN A 36 -12.80 14.05 2.93
CA GLN A 36 -11.71 14.39 2.03
C GLN A 36 -10.51 15.00 2.76
N LEU A 37 -10.74 15.94 3.68
CA LEU A 37 -9.65 16.57 4.44
C LEU A 37 -8.96 15.55 5.33
N ARG A 38 -9.73 14.66 5.96
CA ARG A 38 -9.19 13.58 6.77
C ARG A 38 -8.31 12.64 5.95
N ALA A 39 -8.78 12.18 4.80
CA ALA A 39 -8.01 11.30 3.91
C ALA A 39 -6.72 11.98 3.41
N LEU A 40 -6.77 13.28 3.11
CA LEU A 40 -5.60 14.04 2.69
C LEU A 40 -4.55 14.12 3.80
N VAL A 41 -4.97 14.44 5.03
CA VAL A 41 -4.08 14.54 6.19
C VAL A 41 -3.44 13.18 6.50
N GLU A 42 -4.24 12.12 6.56
CA GLU A 42 -3.75 10.76 6.81
C GLU A 42 -2.75 10.32 5.72
N THR A 43 -3.05 10.58 4.45
CA THR A 43 -2.15 10.26 3.31
C THR A 43 -0.84 11.03 3.40
N ARG A 44 -0.87 12.32 3.75
CA ARG A 44 0.33 13.15 3.87
C ARG A 44 1.26 12.66 4.98
N PHE A 45 0.72 12.37 6.17
CA PHE A 45 1.52 11.81 7.26
C PHE A 45 2.09 10.44 6.92
N LEU A 46 1.30 9.60 6.23
CA LEU A 46 1.74 8.28 5.82
C LEU A 46 2.91 8.34 4.82
N ILE A 47 2.85 9.24 3.83
CA ILE A 47 3.95 9.43 2.86
C ILE A 47 5.23 9.91 3.58
N LEU A 48 5.12 10.84 4.53
CA LEU A 48 6.26 11.33 5.30
C LEU A 48 6.93 10.20 6.10
N LEU A 49 6.14 9.40 6.82
CA LEU A 49 6.65 8.28 7.60
C LEU A 49 7.27 7.18 6.71
N LEU A 50 6.65 6.88 5.57
CA LEU A 50 7.18 5.92 4.61
C LEU A 50 8.49 6.41 3.99
N SER A 51 8.60 7.71 3.70
CA SER A 51 9.80 8.30 3.13
C SER A 51 10.97 8.23 4.12
N PHE A 52 10.69 8.49 5.41
CA PHE A 52 11.69 8.34 6.47
C PHE A 52 12.10 6.88 6.69
N CYS A 53 11.15 5.94 6.54
CA CYS A 53 11.37 4.52 6.81
C CYS A 53 12.09 3.76 5.68
N PHE A 54 11.74 4.02 4.42
CA PHE A 54 12.21 3.23 3.26
C PHE A 54 13.07 4.04 2.27
N GLY A 55 13.21 5.35 2.47
CA GLY A 55 13.99 6.21 1.58
C GLY A 55 13.55 6.10 0.11
N SER A 56 14.51 5.84 -0.78
CA SER A 56 14.31 5.74 -2.24
C SER A 56 13.37 4.60 -2.67
N GLN A 57 13.20 3.58 -1.83
CA GLN A 57 12.39 2.39 -2.18
C GLN A 57 10.88 2.65 -2.08
N ILE A 58 10.45 3.80 -1.54
CA ILE A 58 9.04 4.20 -1.49
C ILE A 58 8.39 4.26 -2.87
N SER A 59 9.17 4.55 -3.91
CA SER A 59 8.68 4.67 -5.29
C SER A 59 8.02 3.38 -5.78
N VAL A 60 8.52 2.20 -5.38
CA VAL A 60 7.93 0.90 -5.74
C VAL A 60 6.52 0.77 -5.17
N LEU A 61 6.29 1.22 -3.93
CA LEU A 61 4.99 1.17 -3.27
C LEU A 61 4.00 2.18 -3.88
N LEU A 62 4.50 3.36 -4.25
CA LEU A 62 3.69 4.40 -4.88
C LEU A 62 3.26 3.97 -6.29
N ILE A 63 4.18 3.44 -7.10
CA ILE A 63 3.89 2.93 -8.45
C ILE A 63 2.84 1.82 -8.39
N GLN A 64 2.96 0.88 -7.45
CA GLN A 64 1.98 -0.18 -7.29
C GLN A 64 0.58 0.38 -6.97
N SER A 65 0.50 1.40 -6.12
CA SER A 65 -0.77 2.01 -5.72
C SER A 65 -1.41 2.85 -6.84
N THR A 66 -0.59 3.58 -7.62
CA THR A 66 -1.08 4.35 -8.76
C THR A 66 -1.59 3.45 -9.87
N VAL A 67 -0.87 2.38 -10.20
CA VAL A 67 -1.33 1.42 -11.22
C VAL A 67 -2.63 0.74 -10.80
N ALA A 68 -2.78 0.38 -9.52
CA ALA A 68 -4.04 -0.15 -9.00
C ALA A 68 -5.21 0.80 -9.19
N TYR A 69 -5.02 2.09 -8.90
CA TYR A 69 -6.03 3.11 -9.08
C TYR A 69 -6.38 3.34 -10.56
N VAL A 70 -5.37 3.40 -11.43
CA VAL A 70 -5.55 3.57 -12.88
C VAL A 70 -6.31 2.39 -13.49
N MET A 71 -6.01 1.16 -13.09
CA MET A 71 -6.74 -0.03 -13.55
C MET A 71 -8.21 -0.01 -13.11
N LEU A 72 -8.50 0.45 -11.89
CA LEU A 72 -9.87 0.62 -11.41
C LEU A 72 -10.65 1.68 -12.20
N LEU A 73 -9.98 2.73 -12.69
CA LEU A 73 -10.62 3.83 -13.42
C LEU A 73 -10.90 3.48 -14.89
N LEU A 74 -10.00 2.72 -15.53
CA LEU A 74 -10.04 2.44 -16.97
C LEU A 74 -11.04 1.34 -17.37
N LEU A 75 -11.36 0.40 -16.47
CA LEU A 75 -12.13 -0.79 -16.86
C LEU A 75 -13.60 -0.74 -16.38
N PRO A 76 -14.58 -0.73 -17.31
CA PRO A 76 -16.00 -0.77 -16.97
C PRO A 76 -16.49 -2.18 -16.55
N GLN A 77 -15.68 -3.22 -16.81
CA GLN A 77 -16.04 -4.63 -16.59
C GLN A 77 -15.34 -5.18 -15.34
N PHE A 78 -16.05 -5.19 -14.21
CA PHE A 78 -15.46 -5.48 -12.91
C PHE A 78 -14.77 -6.85 -12.79
N ARG A 79 -15.27 -7.92 -13.43
CA ARG A 79 -14.65 -9.26 -13.36
C ARG A 79 -13.32 -9.35 -14.10
N LEU A 80 -13.26 -8.82 -15.33
CA LEU A 80 -12.01 -8.80 -16.10
C LEU A 80 -10.96 -7.93 -15.41
N THR A 81 -11.40 -6.82 -14.82
CA THR A 81 -10.54 -5.93 -14.02
C THR A 81 -9.91 -6.66 -12.84
N ALA A 82 -10.68 -7.45 -12.10
CA ALA A 82 -10.17 -8.19 -10.94
C ALA A 82 -9.12 -9.24 -11.34
N ILE A 83 -9.36 -9.98 -12.42
CA ILE A 83 -8.41 -10.98 -12.92
C ILE A 83 -7.14 -10.29 -13.43
N LEU A 84 -7.27 -9.28 -14.30
CA LEU A 84 -6.13 -8.53 -14.85
C LEU A 84 -5.31 -7.85 -13.75
N PHE A 85 -5.96 -7.25 -12.76
CA PHE A 85 -5.31 -6.64 -11.62
C PHE A 85 -4.49 -7.67 -10.83
N THR A 86 -5.05 -8.85 -10.57
CA THR A 86 -4.37 -9.90 -9.82
C THR A 86 -3.16 -10.45 -10.57
N VAL A 87 -3.30 -10.67 -11.88
CA VAL A 87 -2.19 -11.13 -12.75
C VAL A 87 -1.09 -10.09 -12.79
N TRP A 88 -1.44 -8.82 -13.05
CA TRP A 88 -0.48 -7.71 -13.07
C TRP A 88 0.24 -7.55 -11.73
N SER A 89 -0.51 -7.58 -10.62
CA SER A 89 0.03 -7.42 -9.28
C SER A 89 1.00 -8.54 -8.91
N THR A 90 0.70 -9.78 -9.30
CA THR A 90 1.57 -10.94 -9.05
C THR A 90 2.84 -10.86 -9.89
N PHE A 91 2.70 -10.45 -11.16
CA PHE A 91 3.84 -10.24 -12.05
C PHE A 91 4.76 -9.11 -11.56
N TYR A 92 4.19 -7.97 -11.15
CA TYR A 92 4.94 -6.83 -10.61
C TYR A 92 5.78 -7.22 -9.39
N VAL A 93 5.17 -7.94 -8.44
CA VAL A 93 5.89 -8.44 -7.25
C VAL A 93 7.01 -9.40 -7.63
N THR A 94 6.76 -10.28 -8.60
CA THR A 94 7.77 -11.23 -9.09
C THR A 94 8.97 -10.50 -9.70
N LEU A 95 8.74 -9.43 -10.48
CA LEU A 95 9.81 -8.58 -11.00
C LEU A 95 10.59 -7.87 -9.88
N VAL A 96 9.90 -7.33 -8.88
CA VAL A 96 10.56 -6.70 -7.72
C VAL A 96 11.44 -7.71 -6.97
N TYR A 97 10.96 -8.95 -6.79
CA TYR A 97 11.77 -10.03 -6.21
C TYR A 97 12.99 -10.37 -7.08
N LEU A 98 12.83 -10.42 -8.40
CA LEU A 98 13.90 -10.74 -9.32
C LEU A 98 14.97 -9.64 -9.38
N CYS A 99 14.57 -8.38 -9.49
CA CYS A 99 15.48 -7.23 -9.39
C CYS A 99 16.22 -7.27 -8.05
N ARG A 100 15.53 -7.49 -6.92
CA ARG A 100 16.19 -7.59 -5.62
C ARG A 100 17.23 -8.72 -5.57
N LYS A 101 16.93 -9.88 -6.15
CA LYS A 101 17.89 -10.99 -6.24
C LYS A 101 19.13 -10.62 -7.07
N GLN A 102 18.97 -9.88 -8.17
CA GLN A 102 20.08 -9.47 -9.03
C GLN A 102 20.96 -8.38 -8.39
N TYR A 103 20.36 -7.41 -7.69
CA TYR A 103 21.09 -6.28 -7.09
C TYR A 103 21.57 -6.54 -5.65
N GLY A 104 21.08 -7.60 -4.98
CA GLY A 104 21.18 -7.79 -3.53
C GLY A 104 21.92 -9.05 -3.07
N TYR A 105 22.98 -9.48 -3.76
CA TYR A 105 23.90 -10.48 -3.20
C TYR A 105 24.74 -9.82 -2.08
N GLY A 106 24.21 -9.79 -0.84
CA GLY A 106 24.99 -9.54 0.39
C GLY A 106 24.68 -8.28 1.21
N GLY A 107 23.68 -7.46 0.84
CA GLY A 107 23.31 -6.27 1.63
C GLY A 107 22.25 -6.56 2.69
N TYR A 108 22.56 -6.31 3.97
CA TYR A 108 21.61 -6.28 5.12
C TYR A 108 20.63 -5.09 5.01
N THR A 109 19.91 -4.98 3.90
CA THR A 109 18.90 -3.96 3.65
C THR A 109 17.53 -4.50 4.05
N LEU A 110 16.69 -3.64 4.62
CA LEU A 110 15.34 -3.98 5.08
C LEU A 110 14.52 -4.67 3.98
N ASP A 111 13.92 -5.82 4.27
CA ASP A 111 13.16 -6.59 3.28
C ASP A 111 11.82 -5.91 2.95
N ILE A 112 11.84 -5.03 1.94
CA ILE A 112 10.66 -4.32 1.45
C ILE A 112 9.65 -5.25 0.74
N SER A 113 10.05 -6.47 0.40
CA SER A 113 9.19 -7.41 -0.32
C SER A 113 8.00 -7.90 0.52
N GLY A 114 8.17 -7.99 1.84
CA GLY A 114 7.08 -8.31 2.77
C GLY A 114 5.97 -7.25 2.75
N PRO A 115 6.26 -5.97 3.04
CA PRO A 115 5.28 -4.88 2.98
C PRO A 115 4.59 -4.72 1.62
N VAL A 116 5.31 -4.98 0.53
CA VAL A 116 4.78 -4.96 -0.84
C VAL A 116 3.76 -6.10 -1.04
N THR A 117 4.09 -7.30 -0.59
CA THR A 117 3.23 -8.50 -0.70
C THR A 117 1.95 -8.37 0.14
N VAL A 118 2.04 -7.83 1.35
CA VAL A 118 0.83 -7.60 2.17
C VAL A 118 -0.07 -6.54 1.53
N ARG A 119 0.50 -5.51 0.91
CA ARG A 119 -0.26 -4.49 0.18
C ARG A 119 -0.95 -5.06 -1.05
N THR A 120 -0.27 -5.90 -1.85
CA THR A 120 -0.90 -6.54 -3.02
C THR A 120 -2.08 -7.41 -2.62
N GLN A 121 -1.92 -8.23 -1.58
CA GLN A 121 -3.01 -9.09 -1.08
C GLN A 121 -4.25 -8.27 -0.71
N ARG A 122 -4.07 -7.19 0.06
CA ARG A 122 -5.19 -6.31 0.46
C ARG A 122 -5.84 -5.63 -0.75
N LEU A 123 -5.06 -5.17 -1.71
CA LEU A 123 -5.59 -4.55 -2.93
C LEU A 123 -6.35 -5.56 -3.79
N SER A 124 -5.83 -6.78 -3.97
CA SER A 124 -6.51 -7.82 -4.74
C SER A 124 -7.85 -8.17 -4.10
N SER A 125 -7.87 -8.38 -2.77
CA SER A 125 -9.12 -8.59 -2.05
C SER A 125 -10.10 -7.44 -2.23
N LEU A 126 -9.64 -6.19 -2.18
CA LEU A 126 -10.50 -5.02 -2.40
C LEU A 126 -11.14 -5.04 -3.80
N VAL A 127 -10.35 -5.29 -4.84
CA VAL A 127 -10.84 -5.31 -6.23
C VAL A 127 -11.86 -6.43 -6.44
N PHE A 128 -11.63 -7.63 -5.89
CA PHE A 128 -12.62 -8.72 -5.95
C PHE A 128 -13.91 -8.36 -5.21
N ASN A 129 -13.81 -7.77 -4.01
CA ASN A 129 -15.00 -7.33 -3.27
C ASN A 129 -15.80 -6.26 -4.03
N LEU A 130 -15.13 -5.30 -4.67
CA LEU A 130 -15.78 -4.31 -5.54
C LEU A 130 -16.48 -4.98 -6.74
N ALA A 131 -15.83 -5.99 -7.34
CA ALA A 131 -16.38 -6.69 -8.48
C ALA A 131 -17.62 -7.52 -8.14
N ASP A 132 -17.61 -8.19 -7.00
CA ASP A 132 -18.77 -8.93 -6.50
C ASP A 132 -19.90 -7.99 -6.08
N GLY A 133 -19.59 -6.88 -5.41
CA GLY A 133 -20.58 -5.86 -5.06
C GLY A 133 -21.26 -5.23 -6.27
N ALA A 134 -20.52 -4.96 -7.34
CA ALA A 134 -21.07 -4.46 -8.59
C ALA A 134 -21.94 -5.49 -9.30
N ARG A 135 -21.58 -6.78 -9.24
CA ARG A 135 -22.40 -7.88 -9.78
C ARG A 135 -23.73 -7.99 -9.04
N ILE A 136 -23.73 -7.94 -7.70
CA ILE A 136 -24.95 -7.99 -6.90
C ILE A 136 -25.87 -6.80 -7.23
N ARG A 137 -25.31 -5.60 -7.40
CA ARG A 137 -26.09 -4.40 -7.76
C ARG A 137 -26.79 -4.53 -9.12
N ARG A 138 -26.22 -5.25 -10.09
CA ARG A 138 -26.86 -5.48 -11.40
C ARG A 138 -27.98 -6.52 -11.37
N LEU A 139 -28.04 -7.35 -10.32
CA LEU A 139 -29.08 -8.39 -10.17
C LEU A 139 -30.31 -7.90 -9.38
N ARG A 140 -30.23 -6.71 -8.78
CA ARG A 140 -31.33 -6.02 -8.10
C ARG A 140 -31.90 -4.96 -9.03
#